data_AF-A0A1V9YUV1-F1
#
_entry.id   AF-A0A1V9YUV1-F1
#
_cell.length_a   1.000
_cell.length_b   1.000
_cell.length_c   1.000
_cell.angle_alpha   90.00
_cell.angle_beta   90.00
_cell.angle_gamma   90.00
#
_symmetry.space_group_name_H-M   'P 1'
#
loop_
_entity.id
_entity.type
_entity.pdbx_description
1 polymer ?
#
loop_
_entity_poly.entity_id
_entity_poly.type
_entity_poly.pdbx_seq_one_letter_code
_entity_poly.pdbx_strand_id
1 'polypeptide(L)'
;MGFGASELAGRWLILPAQMGMAAGFFIPYTRLTQALANSNLIPPSWGLKNQVSMFRPMVASCAFGYVLCTIGYLAPAFEEAMQNIFILAGTFCYIAQLVGFVMLRTTYRTATTGYVSPYGIPGAVFAVVVYGLMALSIFGGFQGDDGVAVISLIVFVGVLSVYYHTIGKKVQTLSKDEYACVFRFSIVKYNNTRKKHHGKSKVAATKTGSKDSGHSEARHN
;
A
#
# COMPACT_ATOMS: atom_id res chain seq x y z
N MET A 1 4.82 -33.15 -7.68
CA MET A 1 4.62 -34.59 -8.01
C MET A 1 3.17 -34.75 -8.44
N GLY A 2 2.87 -35.11 -9.70
CA GLY A 2 1.46 -35.26 -10.13
C GLY A 2 1.17 -35.53 -11.61
N PHE A 3 2.16 -35.56 -12.51
CA PHE A 3 1.91 -35.79 -13.96
C PHE A 3 2.84 -36.82 -14.63
N GLY A 4 3.54 -37.67 -13.88
CA GLY A 4 4.46 -38.68 -14.46
C GLY A 4 5.62 -38.09 -15.27
N ALA A 5 5.76 -36.77 -15.34
CA ALA A 5 6.89 -36.09 -15.93
C ALA A 5 8.13 -36.31 -15.05
N SER A 6 9.24 -36.76 -15.67
CA SER A 6 10.55 -36.83 -15.04
C SER A 6 10.89 -35.50 -14.36
N GLU A 7 11.53 -35.53 -13.18
CA GLU A 7 11.91 -34.32 -12.43
C GLU A 7 12.70 -33.33 -13.29
N LEU A 8 13.48 -33.85 -14.24
CA LEU A 8 14.24 -33.05 -15.20
C LEU A 8 13.31 -32.24 -16.12
N ALA A 9 12.23 -32.84 -16.63
CA ALA A 9 11.26 -32.17 -17.48
C ALA A 9 10.49 -31.09 -16.70
N GLY A 10 10.15 -31.36 -15.43
CA GLY A 10 9.55 -30.36 -14.53
C GLY A 10 10.45 -29.15 -14.29
N ARG A 11 11.76 -29.36 -14.11
CA ARG A 11 12.75 -28.29 -13.95
C ARG A 11 12.90 -27.45 -15.23
N TRP A 12 12.93 -28.07 -16.40
CA TRP A 12 12.99 -27.35 -17.67
C TRP A 12 11.70 -26.57 -17.97
N LEU A 13 10.54 -27.08 -17.56
CA LEU A 13 9.26 -26.42 -17.76
C LEU A 13 9.10 -25.16 -16.88
N ILE A 14 9.62 -25.19 -15.64
CA ILE A 14 9.46 -24.07 -14.70
C ILE A 14 10.44 -22.92 -14.94
N LEU A 15 11.62 -23.19 -15.53
CA LEU A 15 12.65 -22.17 -15.78
C LEU A 15 12.15 -20.97 -16.61
N PRO A 16 11.48 -21.16 -17.78
CA PRO A 16 10.92 -20.04 -18.53
C PRO A 16 9.90 -19.23 -17.74
N ALA A 17 9.07 -19.90 -16.93
CA ALA A 17 8.08 -19.23 -16.09
C ALA A 17 8.75 -18.36 -15.02
N GLN A 18 9.81 -18.84 -14.38
CA GLN A 18 10.57 -18.05 -13.40
C GLN A 18 11.29 -16.87 -14.04
N MET A 19 11.90 -17.06 -15.21
CA MET A 19 12.54 -15.97 -15.95
C MET A 19 11.52 -14.90 -16.37
N GLY A 20 10.33 -15.33 -16.81
CA GLY A 20 9.22 -14.43 -17.14
C GLY A 20 8.71 -13.65 -15.93
N MET A 21 8.56 -14.30 -14.77
CA MET A 21 8.17 -13.62 -13.53
C MET A 21 9.22 -12.59 -13.11
N ALA A 22 10.51 -12.95 -13.11
CA ALA A 22 11.59 -12.02 -12.81
C ALA A 22 11.54 -10.80 -13.74
N ALA A 23 11.44 -11.02 -15.06
CA ALA A 23 11.28 -9.97 -16.08
C ALA A 23 10.11 -9.03 -15.77
N GLY A 24 8.94 -9.58 -15.39
CA GLY A 24 7.73 -8.83 -15.07
C GLY A 24 7.84 -7.96 -13.81
N PHE A 25 8.62 -8.39 -12.81
CA PHE A 25 8.77 -7.66 -11.55
C PHE A 25 9.83 -6.55 -11.60
N PHE A 26 10.76 -6.54 -12.56
CA PHE A 26 11.82 -5.52 -12.61
C PHE A 26 11.25 -4.11 -12.70
N ILE A 27 10.35 -3.83 -13.66
CA ILE A 27 9.81 -2.48 -13.87
C ILE A 27 9.08 -1.92 -12.64
N PRO A 28 8.12 -2.62 -12.01
CA PRO A 28 7.47 -2.09 -10.82
C PRO A 28 8.44 -1.92 -9.66
N TYR A 29 9.40 -2.83 -9.49
CA TYR A 29 10.39 -2.76 -8.41
C TYR A 29 11.36 -1.57 -8.57
N THR A 30 11.81 -1.28 -9.79
CA THR A 30 12.63 -0.09 -10.07
C THR A 30 11.86 1.21 -9.84
N ARG A 31 10.58 1.26 -10.22
CA ARG A 31 9.71 2.42 -9.97
C ARG A 31 9.47 2.65 -8.49
N LEU A 32 9.30 1.60 -7.69
CA LEU A 32 9.22 1.71 -6.23
C LEU A 32 10.53 2.27 -5.64
N THR A 33 11.68 1.76 -6.09
CA THR A 33 13.00 2.25 -5.66
C THR A 33 13.19 3.73 -6.03
N GLN A 34 12.78 4.11 -7.24
CA GLN A 34 12.81 5.50 -7.70
C GLN A 34 11.88 6.41 -6.88
N ALA A 35 10.69 5.93 -6.51
CA ALA A 35 9.76 6.67 -5.66
C ALA A 35 10.35 6.91 -4.27
N LEU A 36 10.96 5.88 -3.65
CA LEU A 36 11.66 6.01 -2.36
C LEU A 36 12.80 7.03 -2.43
N ALA A 37 13.59 7.03 -3.52
CA ALA A 37 14.63 8.02 -3.74
C ALA A 37 14.07 9.44 -3.93
N ASN A 38 12.95 9.59 -4.65
CA ASN A 38 12.29 10.87 -4.86
C ASN A 38 11.73 11.47 -3.58
N SER A 39 11.30 10.63 -2.63
CA SER A 39 10.82 11.07 -1.31
C SER A 39 11.94 11.31 -0.28
N ASN A 40 13.21 11.27 -0.72
CA ASN A 40 14.42 11.35 0.11
C ASN A 40 14.46 10.30 1.25
N LEU A 41 13.84 9.13 1.05
CA LEU A 41 13.95 8.02 2.00
C LEU A 41 15.28 7.29 1.84
N ILE A 42 15.87 7.31 0.64
CA ILE A 42 17.21 6.78 0.35
C ILE A 42 18.22 7.93 0.46
N PRO A 43 19.42 7.72 1.05
CA PRO A 43 20.41 8.77 1.18
C PRO A 43 20.74 9.42 -0.18
N PRO A 44 20.80 10.77 -0.25
CA PRO A 44 21.08 11.49 -1.50
C PRO A 44 22.42 11.14 -2.15
N SER A 45 23.36 10.61 -1.36
CA SER A 45 24.70 10.22 -1.80
C SER A 45 24.71 9.15 -2.90
N TRP A 46 23.66 8.32 -3.00
CA TRP A 46 23.57 7.35 -4.09
C TRP A 46 23.15 7.97 -5.43
N GLY A 47 22.67 9.23 -5.43
CA GLY A 47 22.34 9.94 -6.66
C GLY A 47 21.15 9.35 -7.43
N LEU A 48 20.26 8.60 -6.76
CA LEU A 48 19.06 7.99 -7.39
C LEU A 48 17.90 8.97 -7.55
N LYS A 49 17.99 10.18 -7.00
CA LYS A 49 16.89 11.14 -7.02
C LYS A 49 16.63 11.69 -8.43
N ASN A 50 15.37 11.70 -8.83
CA ASN A 50 14.85 12.32 -10.06
C ASN A 50 15.63 11.93 -11.34
N GLN A 51 16.01 10.65 -11.45
CA GLN A 51 16.70 10.13 -12.63
C GLN A 51 15.71 9.91 -13.77
N VAL A 52 16.06 10.37 -14.97
CA VAL A 52 15.26 10.15 -16.19
C VAL A 52 15.42 8.71 -16.69
N SER A 53 16.62 8.15 -16.52
CA SER A 53 16.91 6.74 -16.84
C SER A 53 16.70 5.84 -15.64
N MET A 54 15.93 4.77 -15.81
CA MET A 54 15.65 3.78 -14.75
C MET A 54 16.84 2.86 -14.44
N PHE A 55 17.98 3.01 -15.11
CA PHE A 55 19.10 2.10 -14.95
C PHE A 55 19.72 2.12 -13.53
N ARG A 56 19.94 3.31 -12.95
CA ARG A 56 20.52 3.44 -11.60
C ARG A 56 19.64 2.85 -10.49
N PRO A 57 18.32 3.17 -10.40
CA PRO A 57 17.46 2.52 -9.43
C PRO A 57 17.31 1.02 -9.71
N MET A 58 17.38 0.58 -10.97
CA MET A 58 17.41 -0.84 -11.32
C MET A 58 18.59 -1.55 -10.69
N VAL A 59 19.81 -1.07 -10.93
CA VAL A 59 21.03 -1.68 -10.39
C VAL A 59 21.00 -1.71 -8.86
N ALA A 60 20.57 -0.62 -8.22
CA ALA A 60 20.45 -0.58 -6.75
C ALA A 60 19.44 -1.62 -6.23
N SER A 61 18.31 -1.76 -6.91
CA SER A 61 17.27 -2.72 -6.54
C SER A 61 17.75 -4.18 -6.73
N CYS A 62 18.50 -4.46 -7.80
CA CYS A 62 19.12 -5.76 -8.06
C CYS A 62 20.20 -6.08 -7.04
N ALA A 63 21.04 -5.10 -6.69
CA ALA A 63 22.07 -5.25 -5.68
C ALA A 63 21.45 -5.59 -4.31
N PHE A 64 20.35 -4.93 -3.94
CA PHE A 64 19.61 -5.27 -2.72
C PHE A 64 19.05 -6.70 -2.75
N GLY A 65 18.46 -7.13 -3.87
CA GLY A 65 17.98 -8.51 -4.04
C GLY A 65 19.10 -9.54 -3.94
N TYR A 66 20.26 -9.26 -4.54
CA TYR A 66 21.43 -10.14 -4.48
C TYR A 66 21.98 -10.27 -3.06
N VAL A 67 21.99 -9.20 -2.27
CA VAL A 67 22.35 -9.24 -0.85
C VAL A 67 21.42 -10.15 -0.07
N LEU A 68 20.10 -10.06 -0.29
CA LEU A 68 19.12 -10.96 0.34
C LEU A 68 19.37 -12.43 -0.03
N CYS A 69 19.62 -12.73 -1.31
CA CYS A 69 19.97 -14.07 -1.75
C CYS A 69 21.27 -14.58 -1.10
N THR A 70 22.27 -13.70 -0.95
CA THR A 70 23.54 -14.03 -0.29
C THR A 70 23.32 -14.35 1.19
N ILE A 71 22.48 -13.57 1.88
CA ILE A 71 22.12 -13.84 3.28
C ILE A 71 21.40 -15.19 3.42
N GLY A 72 20.47 -15.50 2.50
CA GLY A 72 19.82 -16.82 2.45
C GLY A 72 20.81 -17.95 2.25
N TYR A 73 21.77 -17.81 1.34
CA TYR A 73 22.81 -18.81 1.13
C TYR A 73 23.69 -19.04 2.37
N LEU A 74 23.96 -18.01 3.17
CA LEU A 74 24.77 -18.13 4.39
C LEU A 74 23.96 -18.68 5.58
N ALA A 75 22.65 -18.47 5.61
CA ALA A 75 21.78 -18.85 6.72
C ALA A 75 20.64 -19.77 6.23
N PRO A 76 20.79 -21.10 6.31
CA PRO A 76 19.81 -22.05 5.77
C PRO A 76 18.43 -21.90 6.43
N ALA A 77 18.37 -21.56 7.71
CA ALA A 77 17.12 -21.25 8.40
C ALA A 77 16.38 -20.03 7.81
N PHE A 78 17.11 -19.05 7.28
CA PHE A 78 16.52 -17.90 6.60
C PHE A 78 16.04 -18.26 5.19
N GLU A 79 16.75 -19.14 4.48
CA GLU A 79 16.34 -19.62 3.16
C GLU A 79 14.99 -20.35 3.22
N GLU A 80 14.82 -21.26 4.19
CA GLU A 80 13.56 -21.99 4.40
C GLU A 80 12.38 -21.06 4.74
N ALA A 81 12.64 -20.00 5.52
CA ALA A 81 11.65 -19.00 5.92
C ALA A 81 11.39 -17.90 4.87
N MET A 82 12.27 -17.75 3.86
CA MET A 82 12.30 -16.59 2.96
C MET A 82 10.98 -16.36 2.23
N GLN A 83 10.35 -17.43 1.74
CA GLN A 83 9.05 -17.35 1.06
C GLN A 83 7.96 -16.85 2.02
N ASN A 84 7.93 -17.35 3.24
CA ASN A 84 6.94 -16.97 4.25
C ASN A 84 7.11 -15.50 4.67
N ILE A 85 8.37 -15.02 4.77
CA ILE A 85 8.69 -13.62 5.03
C ILE A 85 8.10 -12.71 3.95
N PHE A 86 8.31 -13.03 2.66
CA PHE A 86 7.79 -12.22 1.56
C PHE A 86 6.27 -12.26 1.46
N ILE A 87 5.64 -13.42 1.70
CA ILE A 87 4.17 -13.52 1.74
C ILE A 87 3.62 -12.68 2.90
N LEU A 88 4.22 -12.75 4.08
CA LEU A 88 3.79 -11.98 5.24
C LEU A 88 3.94 -10.46 5.01
N ALA A 89 5.09 -10.02 4.51
CA ALA A 89 5.32 -8.63 4.14
C ALA A 89 4.34 -8.13 3.08
N GLY A 90 4.11 -8.94 2.03
CA GLY A 90 3.14 -8.64 0.97
C GLY A 90 1.72 -8.50 1.50
N THR A 91 1.34 -9.36 2.44
CA THR A 91 0.02 -9.35 3.10
C THR A 91 -0.24 -8.01 3.79
N PHE A 92 0.72 -7.51 4.56
CA PHE A 92 0.61 -6.19 5.19
C PHE A 92 0.50 -5.06 4.18
N CYS A 93 1.31 -5.10 3.12
CA CYS A 93 1.24 -4.11 2.04
C CYS A 93 -0.13 -4.10 1.35
N TYR A 94 -0.70 -5.26 1.03
CA TYR A 94 -2.01 -5.36 0.40
C TYR A 94 -3.14 -4.90 1.33
N ILE A 95 -3.09 -5.24 2.62
CA ILE A 95 -4.05 -4.71 3.62
C ILE A 95 -3.97 -3.18 3.67
N ALA A 96 -2.76 -2.60 3.72
CA ALA A 96 -2.59 -1.15 3.74
C ALA A 96 -3.16 -0.48 2.47
N GLN A 97 -2.96 -1.09 1.30
CA GLN A 97 -3.56 -0.61 0.04
C GLN A 97 -5.08 -0.68 0.04
N LEU A 98 -5.67 -1.76 0.56
CA LEU A 98 -7.12 -1.93 0.67
C LEU A 98 -7.75 -0.96 1.67
N VAL A 99 -7.10 -0.74 2.82
CA VAL A 99 -7.52 0.27 3.79
C VAL A 99 -7.45 1.67 3.17
N GLY A 100 -6.39 1.98 2.42
CA GLY A 100 -6.28 3.22 1.65
C GLY A 100 -7.44 3.39 0.66
N PHE A 101 -7.80 2.35 -0.08
CA PHE A 101 -8.97 2.36 -0.97
C PHE A 101 -10.28 2.63 -0.22
N VAL A 102 -10.51 1.95 0.91
CA VAL A 102 -11.71 2.17 1.74
C VAL A 102 -11.75 3.59 2.29
N MET A 103 -10.62 4.14 2.77
CA MET A 103 -10.53 5.52 3.24
C MET A 103 -10.85 6.54 2.14
N LEU A 104 -10.37 6.32 0.92
CA LEU A 104 -10.66 7.20 -0.21
C LEU A 104 -12.15 7.21 -0.58
N ARG A 105 -12.81 6.05 -0.52
CA ARG A 105 -14.25 5.92 -0.82
C ARG A 105 -15.14 6.45 0.30
N THR A 106 -14.76 6.26 1.56
CA THR A 106 -15.59 6.62 2.72
C THR A 106 -15.37 8.06 3.19
N THR A 107 -14.11 8.43 3.45
CA THR A 107 -13.73 9.69 4.11
C THR A 107 -13.63 10.83 3.12
N TYR A 108 -12.90 10.62 2.01
CA TYR A 108 -12.67 11.67 1.04
C TYR A 108 -13.80 11.78 0.02
N ARG A 109 -14.59 10.70 -0.18
CA ARG A 109 -15.68 10.63 -1.17
C ARG A 109 -15.25 11.18 -2.53
N THR A 110 -14.01 10.87 -2.92
CA THR A 110 -13.44 11.36 -4.16
C THR A 110 -14.23 10.76 -5.32
N ALA A 111 -14.69 11.60 -6.25
CA ALA A 111 -15.32 11.14 -7.47
C ALA A 111 -14.31 10.30 -8.25
N THR A 112 -14.67 9.07 -8.59
CA THR A 112 -13.78 8.22 -9.38
C THR A 112 -13.94 8.52 -10.85
N THR A 113 -12.87 8.99 -11.47
CA THR A 113 -12.73 9.10 -12.91
C THR A 113 -12.13 7.79 -13.42
N GLY A 114 -12.87 7.02 -14.21
CA GLY A 114 -12.42 5.75 -14.78
C GLY A 114 -13.07 4.50 -14.16
N TYR A 115 -12.33 3.39 -14.13
CA TYR A 115 -12.85 2.08 -13.72
C TYR A 115 -13.39 2.09 -12.28
N VAL A 116 -14.61 1.59 -12.12
CA VAL A 116 -15.26 1.38 -10.83
C VAL A 116 -15.33 -0.11 -10.57
N SER A 117 -14.71 -0.56 -9.47
CA SER A 117 -14.77 -1.96 -9.05
C SER A 117 -16.23 -2.40 -8.85
N PRO A 118 -16.67 -3.51 -9.46
CA PRO A 118 -18.06 -4.00 -9.34
C PRO A 118 -18.39 -4.41 -7.90
N TYR A 119 -17.42 -4.92 -7.15
CA TYR A 119 -17.59 -5.35 -5.76
C TYR A 119 -17.28 -4.28 -4.73
N GLY A 120 -16.69 -3.14 -5.15
CA GLY A 120 -16.47 -1.96 -4.33
C GLY A 120 -15.91 -2.24 -2.93
N ILE A 121 -16.58 -1.71 -1.90
CA ILE A 121 -16.19 -1.85 -0.49
C ILE A 121 -16.36 -3.30 0.02
N PRO A 122 -17.46 -4.02 -0.26
CA PRO A 122 -17.59 -5.44 0.12
C PRO A 122 -16.41 -6.31 -0.32
N GLY A 123 -15.96 -6.17 -1.57
CA GLY A 123 -14.81 -6.90 -2.08
C GLY A 123 -13.51 -6.56 -1.34
N ALA A 124 -13.32 -5.29 -0.96
CA ALA A 124 -12.17 -4.86 -0.17
C ALA A 124 -12.19 -5.46 1.25
N VAL A 125 -13.35 -5.52 1.90
CA VAL A 125 -13.49 -6.13 3.23
C VAL A 125 -13.19 -7.63 3.16
N PHE A 126 -13.74 -8.33 2.17
CA PHE A 126 -13.44 -9.75 1.95
C PHE A 126 -11.93 -9.99 1.76
N ALA A 127 -11.29 -9.19 0.92
CA ALA A 127 -9.84 -9.32 0.68
C ALA A 127 -9.02 -9.06 1.96
N VAL A 128 -9.38 -8.06 2.77
CA VAL A 128 -8.73 -7.82 4.07
C VAL A 128 -8.88 -9.02 4.99
N VAL A 129 -10.03 -9.68 5.02
CA VAL A 129 -10.23 -10.91 5.82
C VAL A 129 -9.32 -12.03 5.31
N VAL A 130 -9.28 -12.28 4.01
CA VAL A 130 -8.42 -13.33 3.41
C VAL A 130 -6.95 -13.09 3.71
N TYR A 131 -6.47 -11.86 3.49
CA TYR A 131 -5.11 -11.48 3.83
C TYR A 131 -4.86 -11.58 5.35
N GLY A 132 -5.82 -11.19 6.19
CA GLY A 132 -5.73 -11.35 7.64
C GLY A 132 -5.59 -12.82 8.07
N LEU A 133 -6.33 -13.74 7.45
CA LEU A 133 -6.20 -15.18 7.68
C LEU A 133 -4.84 -15.70 7.22
N MET A 134 -4.32 -15.21 6.10
CA MET A 134 -2.99 -15.58 5.62
C MET A 134 -1.88 -15.11 6.56
N ALA A 135 -1.98 -13.88 7.08
CA ALA A 135 -1.08 -13.40 8.12
C ALA A 135 -1.18 -14.26 9.38
N LEU A 136 -2.40 -14.57 9.84
CA LEU A 136 -2.63 -15.39 11.03
C LEU A 136 -2.07 -16.81 10.88
N SER A 137 -2.13 -17.39 9.69
CA SER A 137 -1.53 -18.70 9.39
C SER A 137 -0.01 -18.70 9.60
N ILE A 138 0.67 -17.62 9.18
CA ILE A 138 2.12 -17.48 9.35
C ILE A 138 2.45 -17.15 10.81
N PHE A 139 1.75 -16.20 11.43
CA PHE A 139 1.96 -15.80 12.82
C PHE A 139 1.67 -16.93 13.82
N GLY A 140 0.63 -17.73 13.57
CA GLY A 140 0.23 -18.83 14.42
C GLY A 140 1.14 -20.05 14.35
N GLY A 141 2.24 -19.99 13.60
CA GLY A 141 3.20 -21.08 13.47
C GLY A 141 2.68 -22.27 12.66
N PHE A 142 1.51 -22.15 12.01
CA PHE A 142 0.89 -23.24 11.24
C PHE A 142 1.66 -23.58 9.95
N GLN A 143 2.67 -22.79 9.58
CA GLN A 143 3.52 -23.04 8.41
C GLN A 143 4.83 -23.79 8.73
N GLY A 144 5.05 -24.21 9.98
CA GLY A 144 6.18 -25.09 10.33
C GLY A 144 7.57 -24.42 10.27
N ASP A 145 7.60 -23.09 10.33
CA ASP A 145 8.79 -22.23 10.21
C ASP A 145 9.46 -21.90 11.57
N ASP A 146 8.90 -22.42 12.67
CA ASP A 146 9.33 -22.14 14.06
C ASP A 146 9.34 -20.63 14.43
N GLY A 147 8.63 -19.81 13.66
CA GLY A 147 8.50 -18.37 13.90
C GLY A 147 9.67 -17.53 13.37
N VAL A 148 10.62 -18.13 12.66
CA VAL A 148 11.75 -17.47 12.01
C VAL A 148 11.28 -16.38 11.04
N ALA A 149 10.21 -16.61 10.27
CA ALA A 149 9.69 -15.59 9.36
C ALA A 149 9.16 -14.36 10.09
N VAL A 150 8.46 -14.57 11.19
CA VAL A 150 7.90 -13.48 12.01
C VAL A 150 9.02 -12.67 12.65
N ILE A 151 9.99 -13.35 13.28
CA ILE A 151 11.13 -12.70 13.93
C ILE A 151 11.95 -11.92 12.90
N SER A 152 12.26 -12.52 11.75
CA SER A 152 13.02 -11.88 10.68
C SER A 152 12.30 -10.64 10.15
N LEU A 153 10.98 -10.71 9.97
CA LEU A 153 10.18 -9.56 9.55
C LEU A 153 10.16 -8.45 10.62
N ILE A 154 10.01 -8.80 11.90
CA ILE A 154 10.05 -7.83 13.01
C ILE A 154 11.42 -7.15 13.07
N VAL A 155 12.51 -7.90 12.95
CA VAL A 155 13.87 -7.35 12.92
C VAL A 155 14.03 -6.41 11.73
N PHE A 156 13.59 -6.82 10.55
CA PHE A 156 13.66 -6.00 9.34
C PHE A 156 12.86 -4.70 9.47
N VAL A 157 11.60 -4.77 9.90
CA VAL A 157 10.75 -3.61 10.14
C VAL A 157 11.31 -2.74 11.27
N GLY A 158 11.89 -3.34 12.31
CA GLY A 158 12.55 -2.64 13.41
C GLY A 158 13.74 -1.81 12.94
N VAL A 159 14.63 -2.40 12.14
CA VAL A 159 15.78 -1.69 11.54
C VAL A 159 15.29 -0.53 10.66
N LEU A 160 14.29 -0.77 9.80
CA LEU A 160 13.70 0.28 8.99
C LEU A 160 13.03 1.38 9.82
N SER A 161 12.39 1.02 10.93
CA SER A 161 11.74 1.97 11.84
C SER A 161 12.76 2.84 12.56
N VAL A 162 13.87 2.26 13.02
CA VAL A 162 14.99 3.01 13.61
C VAL A 162 15.59 3.97 12.59
N TYR A 163 15.86 3.50 11.37
CA TYR A 163 16.33 4.35 10.27
C TYR A 163 15.35 5.49 9.97
N TYR A 164 14.05 5.17 9.92
CA TYR A 164 13.00 6.14 9.67
C TYR A 164 12.93 7.20 10.77
N HIS A 165 12.97 6.81 12.04
CA HIS A 165 12.87 7.77 13.15
C HIS A 165 14.13 8.63 13.33
N THR A 166 15.32 8.08 13.06
CA THR A 166 16.60 8.78 13.24
C THR A 166 16.92 9.74 12.09
N ILE A 167 16.75 9.28 10.86
CA ILE A 167 17.15 9.98 9.63
C ILE A 167 15.91 10.33 8.79
N GLY A 168 15.09 9.32 8.46
CA GLY A 168 14.01 9.45 7.49
C GLY A 168 13.06 10.61 7.79
N LYS A 169 12.56 10.71 9.03
CA LYS A 169 11.60 11.75 9.45
C LYS A 169 12.13 13.18 9.29
N LYS A 170 13.45 13.38 9.35
CA LYS A 170 14.09 14.71 9.22
C LYS A 170 14.31 15.10 7.76
N VAL A 171 14.46 14.13 6.87
CA VAL A 171 14.90 14.34 5.48
C VAL A 171 13.79 14.04 4.47
N GLN A 172 12.75 13.30 4.88
CA GLN A 172 11.61 12.91 4.04
C GLN A 172 10.90 14.15 3.51
N THR A 173 10.79 14.21 2.18
CA THR A 173 9.96 15.19 1.48
C THR A 173 8.93 14.43 0.68
N LEU A 174 7.69 14.93 0.61
CA LEU A 174 6.72 14.34 -0.32
C LEU A 174 7.26 14.47 -1.74
N SER A 175 7.31 13.36 -2.46
CA SER A 175 7.60 13.39 -3.90
C SER A 175 6.53 14.22 -4.62
N LYS A 176 6.85 14.70 -5.83
CA LYS A 176 5.91 15.52 -6.63
C LYS A 176 4.57 14.80 -6.85
N ASP A 177 4.62 13.49 -7.07
CA ASP A 177 3.44 12.65 -7.29
C ASP A 177 2.61 12.50 -6.01
N GLU A 178 3.26 12.26 -4.86
CA GLU A 178 2.60 12.20 -3.55
C GLU A 178 1.98 13.55 -3.17
N TYR A 179 2.72 14.64 -3.37
CA TYR A 179 2.23 15.99 -3.09
C TYR A 179 0.99 16.33 -3.92
N ALA A 180 1.00 16.03 -5.22
CA ALA A 180 -0.17 16.24 -6.08
C ALA A 180 -1.38 15.42 -5.60
N CYS A 181 -1.17 14.20 -5.12
CA CYS A 181 -2.20 13.34 -4.59
C CYS A 181 -2.80 13.90 -3.28
N VAL A 182 -1.95 14.24 -2.30
CA VAL A 182 -2.35 14.81 -1.00
C VAL A 182 -3.05 16.15 -1.17
N PHE A 183 -2.56 17.00 -2.07
CA PHE A 183 -3.16 18.29 -2.37
C PHE A 183 -4.57 18.14 -2.96
N ARG A 184 -4.74 17.24 -3.94
CA ARG A 184 -6.06 16.91 -4.50
C ARG A 184 -7.03 16.42 -3.42
N PHE A 185 -6.59 15.52 -2.54
CA PHE A 185 -7.43 15.04 -1.44
C PHE A 185 -7.79 16.15 -0.45
N SER A 186 -6.86 17.05 -0.16
CA SER A 186 -7.10 18.21 0.72
C SER A 186 -8.16 19.14 0.12
N ILE A 187 -8.11 19.42 -1.17
CA ILE A 187 -9.13 20.21 -1.89
C ILE A 187 -10.50 19.52 -1.85
N VAL A 188 -10.55 18.22 -2.16
CA VAL A 188 -11.81 17.45 -2.15
C VAL A 188 -12.44 17.47 -0.75
N LYS A 189 -11.63 17.24 0.29
CA LYS A 189 -12.09 17.32 1.69
C LYS A 189 -12.61 18.71 2.02
N TYR A 190 -11.89 19.77 1.67
CA TYR A 190 -12.32 21.15 1.90
C TYR A 190 -13.64 21.48 1.21
N ASN A 191 -13.78 21.12 -0.07
CA ASN A 191 -15.00 21.33 -0.85
C ASN A 191 -16.20 20.57 -0.26
N ASN A 192 -16.00 19.32 0.16
CA ASN A 192 -17.05 18.51 0.77
C ASN A 192 -17.49 19.07 2.14
N THR A 193 -16.55 19.55 2.96
CA THR A 193 -16.85 20.21 4.23
C THR A 193 -17.61 21.52 3.99
N ARG A 194 -17.16 22.36 3.05
CA ARG A 194 -17.84 23.62 2.70
C ARG A 194 -19.27 23.38 2.21
N LYS A 195 -19.51 22.38 1.36
CA LYS A 195 -20.86 21.99 0.91
C LYS A 195 -21.75 21.58 2.08
N LYS A 196 -21.24 20.80 3.04
CA LYS A 196 -22.00 20.43 4.25
C LYS A 196 -22.36 21.65 5.10
N HIS A 197 -21.44 22.61 5.27
CA HIS A 197 -21.71 23.83 6.03
C HIS A 197 -22.75 24.73 5.33
N HIS A 198 -22.61 24.98 4.03
CA HIS A 198 -23.61 25.76 3.27
C HIS A 198 -24.99 25.07 3.20
N GLY A 199 -25.02 23.73 3.10
CA GLY A 199 -26.27 22.97 3.15
C GLY A 199 -26.98 23.09 4.50
N LYS A 200 -26.23 23.02 5.61
CA LYS A 200 -26.78 23.23 6.96
C LYS A 200 -27.30 24.66 7.17
N SER A 201 -26.59 25.68 6.68
CA SER A 201 -27.04 27.07 6.78
C SER A 201 -28.32 27.34 5.98
N LYS A 202 -28.49 26.74 4.79
CA LYS A 202 -29.73 26.86 4.01
C LYS A 202 -30.92 26.18 4.70
N VAL A 203 -30.73 24.97 5.25
CA VAL A 203 -31.79 24.24 5.98
C VAL A 203 -32.20 24.97 7.27
N ALA A 204 -31.24 25.61 7.97
CA ALA A 204 -31.53 26.44 9.14
C ALA A 204 -32.34 27.71 8.78
N ALA A 205 -32.01 28.36 7.66
CA ALA A 205 -32.75 29.53 7.18
C ALA A 205 -34.19 29.17 6.77
N THR A 206 -34.42 28.05 6.08
CA THR A 206 -35.76 27.60 5.68
C THR A 206 -36.63 27.20 6.88
N LYS A 207 -36.06 26.59 7.93
CA LYS A 207 -36.79 26.27 9.17
C LYS A 207 -37.19 27.50 9.98
N THR A 208 -36.44 28.60 9.86
CA THR A 208 -36.74 29.85 10.57
C THR A 208 -37.82 30.63 9.83
N GLY A 209 -37.81 30.66 8.49
CA GLY A 209 -38.85 31.31 7.68
C GLY A 209 -40.23 30.62 7.74
N SER A 210 -40.28 29.31 7.97
CA SER A 210 -41.56 28.58 8.06
C SER A 210 -42.29 28.74 9.41
N LYS A 211 -41.62 29.27 10.44
CA LYS A 211 -42.20 29.43 11.79
C LYS A 211 -42.90 30.77 12.00
N ASP A 212 -42.66 31.73 11.12
CA ASP A 212 -43.18 33.10 11.22
C ASP A 212 -44.49 33.32 10.43
N SER A 213 -44.81 32.43 9.48
CA SER A 213 -46.03 32.52 8.66
C SER A 213 -47.29 31.89 9.31
N GLY A 214 -47.18 31.32 10.51
CA GLY A 214 -48.27 30.60 11.17
C GLY A 214 -48.99 31.34 12.29
N HIS A 215 -48.66 32.61 12.56
CA HIS A 215 -49.20 33.34 13.73
C HIS A 215 -49.94 34.64 13.40
N SER A 216 -50.29 34.90 12.13
CA SER A 216 -50.96 36.15 11.72
C SER A 216 -52.41 35.98 11.24
N GLU A 217 -53.06 34.82 11.49
CA GLU A 217 -54.42 34.53 11.00
C GLU A 217 -55.41 34.14 12.12
N ALA A 218 -55.20 34.62 13.35
CA ALA A 218 -56.05 34.30 14.51
C ALA A 218 -56.52 35.54 15.31
N ARG A 219 -56.63 36.71 14.67
CA ARG A 219 -57.25 37.89 15.28
C ARG A 219 -58.05 38.70 14.25
N HIS A 220 -59.28 38.29 14.02
CA HIS A 220 -60.39 39.19 13.69
C HIS A 220 -61.70 38.46 14.02
N ASN A 221 -62.21 38.76 15.21
CA ASN A 221 -63.64 38.82 15.49
C ASN A 221 -64.10 40.24 15.16
#